data_AF-A0AA40ZXK2-F1
#
_entry.id   AF-A0AA40ZXK2-F1
#
_cell.length_a   1.000
_cell.length_b   1.000
_cell.length_c   1.000
_cell.angle_alpha   90.00
_cell.angle_beta   90.00
_cell.angle_gamma   90.00
#
_symmetry.space_group_name_H-M   'P 1'
#
loop_
_entity.id
_entity.type
_entity.pdbx_description
1 polymer ?
#
loop_
_entity_poly.entity_id
_entity_poly.type
_entity_poly.pdbx_seq_one_letter_code
_entity_poly.pdbx_strand_id
1 'polypeptide(L)'
;MTDPFNSDSLNAPARAPFGIVPSDTVALATVPKRIFVGTGGHVTLRGVDGAGDVTYRNVASGVYLNVRPSHVRATGTTAADLIGEA
;
A
#
# COMPACT_ATOMS: atom_id res chain seq x y z
N MET A 1 -15.56 -21.68 2.51
CA MET A 1 -14.45 -22.65 2.42
C MET A 1 -13.54 -22.40 3.60
N THR A 2 -13.18 -23.42 4.38
CA THR A 2 -12.24 -23.25 5.49
C THR A 2 -10.82 -23.18 4.94
N ASP A 3 -10.09 -22.13 5.30
CA ASP A 3 -8.69 -21.93 4.90
C ASP A 3 -7.76 -22.77 5.80
N PRO A 4 -7.05 -23.78 5.26
CA PRO A 4 -6.13 -24.60 6.06
C PRO A 4 -4.83 -23.86 6.43
N PHE A 5 -4.58 -22.66 5.89
CA PHE A 5 -3.36 -21.86 6.11
C PHE A 5 -3.65 -20.58 6.92
N ASN A 6 -4.39 -20.72 8.03
CA ASN A 6 -4.86 -19.61 8.88
C ASN A 6 -3.77 -19.05 9.83
N SER A 7 -2.67 -18.53 9.29
CA SER A 7 -1.65 -17.77 10.03
C SER A 7 -1.55 -16.36 9.48
N ASP A 8 -1.52 -15.36 10.36
CA ASP A 8 -1.32 -13.96 9.97
C ASP A 8 -0.10 -13.37 10.67
N SER A 9 0.89 -13.00 9.87
CA SER A 9 2.15 -12.40 10.29
C SER A 9 2.66 -11.45 9.21
N LEU A 10 3.70 -10.67 9.52
CA LEU A 10 4.31 -9.70 8.59
C LEU A 10 4.85 -10.35 7.31
N ASN A 11 5.30 -11.60 7.40
CA ASN A 11 5.84 -12.37 6.29
C ASN A 11 4.83 -13.37 5.70
N ALA A 12 3.65 -13.53 6.30
CA ALA A 12 2.58 -14.33 5.73
C ALA A 12 1.89 -13.58 4.58
N PRO A 13 1.38 -14.29 3.56
CA PRO A 13 0.60 -13.67 2.48
C PRO A 13 -0.56 -12.80 2.99
N ALA A 14 -0.93 -11.80 2.20
CA ALA A 14 -2.15 -11.04 2.44
C ALA A 14 -3.38 -11.92 2.21
N ARG A 15 -4.40 -11.69 3.02
CA ARG A 15 -5.65 -12.47 3.02
C ARG A 15 -6.81 -11.67 2.47
N ALA A 16 -6.71 -10.34 2.49
CA ALA A 16 -7.75 -9.43 2.03
C ALA A 16 -7.12 -8.22 1.31
N PRO A 17 -6.62 -8.39 0.07
CA PRO A 17 -6.14 -7.26 -0.70
C PRO A 17 -7.29 -6.30 -1.04
N PHE A 18 -6.97 -5.01 -1.13
CA PHE A 18 -7.96 -3.97 -1.46
C PHE A 18 -7.35 -2.91 -2.37
N GLY A 19 -8.19 -2.30 -3.20
CA GLY A 19 -7.79 -1.16 -4.03
C GLY A 19 -7.51 0.06 -3.15
N ILE A 20 -6.36 0.69 -3.36
CA ILE A 20 -6.01 1.95 -2.70
C ILE A 20 -6.46 3.10 -3.60
N VAL A 21 -7.34 3.95 -3.06
CA VAL A 21 -7.65 5.26 -3.63
C VAL A 21 -6.84 6.31 -2.86
N PRO A 22 -5.86 6.98 -3.49
CA PRO A 22 -5.08 8.01 -2.84
C PRO A 22 -5.95 9.16 -2.31
N SER A 23 -5.64 9.64 -1.10
CA SER A 23 -6.33 10.76 -0.47
C SER A 23 -5.40 11.57 0.40
N ASP A 24 -5.53 12.90 0.33
CA ASP A 24 -4.74 13.80 1.17
C ASP A 24 -5.30 13.93 2.59
N THR A 25 -6.57 13.53 2.80
CA THR A 25 -7.28 13.73 4.07
C THR A 25 -7.71 12.42 4.73
N VAL A 26 -7.84 11.34 3.98
CA VAL A 26 -8.39 10.06 4.49
C VAL A 26 -7.26 9.05 4.66
N ALA A 27 -7.17 8.46 5.86
CA ALA A 27 -6.28 7.34 6.14
C ALA A 27 -6.79 6.04 5.49
N LEU A 28 -5.89 5.09 5.25
CA LEU A 28 -6.32 3.75 4.83
C LEU A 28 -7.11 3.07 5.97
N ALA A 29 -8.24 2.46 5.64
CA ALA A 29 -9.08 1.77 6.63
C ALA A 29 -8.38 0.57 7.28
N THR A 30 -7.40 -0.02 6.59
CA THR A 30 -6.54 -1.08 7.11
C THR A 30 -5.12 -0.82 6.64
N VAL A 31 -4.14 -0.97 7.52
CA VAL A 31 -2.72 -0.82 7.19
C VAL A 31 -2.26 -2.10 6.50
N PRO A 32 -1.93 -2.07 5.18
CA PRO A 32 -1.48 -3.26 4.49
C PRO A 32 -0.03 -3.60 4.87
N LYS A 33 0.41 -4.80 4.53
CA LYS A 33 1.81 -5.28 4.68
C LYS A 33 2.73 -4.65 3.62
N ARG A 34 2.17 -4.39 2.43
CA ARG A 34 2.84 -3.81 1.26
C ARG A 34 1.84 -3.23 0.27
N ILE A 35 2.35 -2.51 -0.72
CA ILE A 35 1.57 -2.01 -1.87
C ILE A 35 2.06 -2.70 -3.14
N PHE A 36 1.16 -3.22 -3.95
CA PHE A 36 1.44 -3.54 -5.36
C PHE A 36 1.10 -2.34 -6.24
N VAL A 37 1.96 -2.04 -7.21
CA VAL A 37 1.80 -0.92 -8.14
C VAL A 37 1.51 -1.45 -9.54
N GLY A 38 0.26 -1.35 -10.01
CA GLY A 38 -0.09 -1.79 -11.37
C GLY A 38 0.46 -0.86 -12.46
N THR A 39 0.20 0.44 -12.32
CA THR A 39 0.72 1.47 -13.25
C THR A 39 1.78 2.32 -12.55
N GLY A 40 2.99 2.35 -13.11
CA GLY A 40 4.15 3.05 -12.55
C GLY A 40 3.98 4.57 -12.46
N GLY A 41 4.81 5.19 -11.62
CA GLY A 41 4.74 6.62 -11.35
C GLY A 41 5.43 6.99 -10.03
N HIS A 42 4.88 7.95 -9.31
CA HIS A 42 5.28 8.27 -7.94
C HIS A 42 4.23 7.78 -6.96
N VAL A 43 4.67 7.37 -5.78
CA VAL A 43 3.78 7.03 -4.66
C VAL A 43 4.21 7.85 -3.46
N THR A 44 3.37 8.79 -3.04
CA THR A 44 3.57 9.54 -1.79
C THR A 44 2.73 8.89 -0.69
N LEU A 45 3.39 8.46 0.38
CA LEU A 45 2.74 7.72 1.47
C LEU A 45 3.32 8.08 2.84
N ARG A 46 2.59 7.76 3.89
CA ARG A 46 3.07 7.82 5.28
C ARG A 46 3.13 6.41 5.84
N GLY A 47 4.25 6.02 6.42
CA GLY A 47 4.35 4.74 7.15
C GLY A 47 3.44 4.70 8.37
N VAL A 48 3.11 3.51 8.86
CA VAL A 48 2.24 3.33 10.04
C VAL A 48 2.76 4.04 11.28
N ASP A 49 4.08 4.04 11.48
CA ASP A 49 4.75 4.74 12.60
C ASP A 49 5.46 6.03 12.14
N GLY A 50 5.20 6.47 10.90
CA GLY A 50 5.85 7.63 10.30
C GLY A 50 5.18 8.94 10.71
N ALA A 51 5.97 9.94 11.07
CA ALA A 51 5.46 11.30 11.35
C ALA A 51 5.19 12.13 10.08
N GLY A 52 5.88 11.81 8.97
CA GLY A 52 5.85 12.57 7.72
C GLY A 52 5.60 11.70 6.50
N ASP A 53 5.21 12.35 5.42
CA ASP A 53 5.00 11.69 4.12
C ASP A 53 6.33 11.56 3.38
N VAL A 54 6.51 10.45 2.66
CA VAL A 54 7.68 10.14 1.84
C VAL A 54 7.21 9.80 0.43
N THR A 55 7.91 10.31 -0.58
CA THR A 55 7.62 10.03 -2.00
C THR A 55 8.61 9.01 -2.54
N TYR A 56 8.11 7.84 -2.90
CA TYR A 56 8.80 6.89 -3.76
C TYR A 56 8.69 7.40 -5.19
N ARG A 57 9.82 7.78 -5.80
CA ARG A 57 9.86 8.32 -7.17
C ARG A 57 10.19 7.22 -8.17
N ASN A 58 9.74 7.41 -9.41
CA ASN A 58 9.99 6.52 -10.55
C ASN A 58 9.74 5.03 -10.24
N VAL A 59 8.67 4.74 -9.50
CA VAL A 59 8.23 3.39 -9.21
C VAL A 59 7.74 2.75 -10.51
N ALA A 60 8.31 1.61 -10.89
CA ALA A 60 7.91 0.91 -12.10
C ALA A 60 6.54 0.21 -11.92
N SER A 61 5.87 -0.08 -13.03
CA SER A 61 4.72 -0.99 -13.04
C SER A 61 5.12 -2.40 -12.60
N GLY A 62 4.22 -3.10 -11.92
CA GLY A 62 4.39 -4.49 -11.51
C GLY A 62 5.29 -4.71 -10.29
N VAL A 63 5.67 -3.66 -9.56
CA VAL A 63 6.57 -3.78 -8.40
C VAL A 63 5.82 -3.73 -7.08
N TYR A 64 6.45 -4.29 -6.05
CA TYR A 64 5.96 -4.23 -4.68
C TYR A 64 6.76 -3.19 -3.87
N LEU A 65 6.04 -2.30 -3.20
CA LEU A 65 6.59 -1.45 -2.14
C LEU A 65 6.38 -2.15 -0.80
N ASN A 66 7.44 -2.73 -0.23
CA ASN A 66 7.41 -3.42 1.06
C ASN A 66 7.41 -2.44 2.24
N VAL A 67 6.36 -1.64 2.30
CA VAL A 67 6.12 -0.63 3.33
C VAL A 67 4.69 -0.78 3.84
N ARG A 68 4.48 -0.48 5.12
CA ARG A 68 3.17 -0.49 5.76
C ARG A 68 2.61 0.92 5.82
N PRO A 69 1.86 1.39 4.80
CA PRO A 69 1.33 2.74 4.79
C PRO A 69 0.12 2.87 5.73
N SER A 70 0.08 3.95 6.52
CA SER A 70 -1.17 4.44 7.12
C SER A 70 -1.94 5.34 6.16
N HIS A 71 -1.24 6.02 5.25
CA HIS A 71 -1.81 6.95 4.28
C HIS A 71 -1.12 6.79 2.93
N VAL A 72 -1.87 6.98 1.86
CA VAL A 72 -1.35 7.21 0.51
C VAL A 72 -1.96 8.50 0.01
N ARG A 73 -1.13 9.51 -0.25
CA ARG A 73 -1.55 10.87 -0.60
C ARG A 73 -1.96 10.95 -2.06
N ALA A 74 -2.99 11.72 -2.36
CA ALA A 74 -3.35 12.06 -3.74
C ALA A 74 -2.30 13.02 -4.32
N THR A 75 -1.92 14.03 -3.55
CA THR A 75 -0.84 14.94 -3.90
C THR A 75 0.48 14.18 -3.99
N GLY A 76 1.16 14.31 -5.13
CA GLY A 76 2.46 13.69 -5.38
C GLY A 76 2.40 12.18 -5.66
N THR A 77 1.22 11.59 -5.82
CA THR A 77 1.06 10.21 -6.34
C THR A 77 0.59 10.27 -7.79
N THR A 78 1.39 9.74 -8.70
CA THR A 78 1.05 9.61 -10.13
C THR A 78 0.95 8.17 -10.58
N ALA A 79 1.40 7.22 -9.74
CA ALA A 79 1.15 5.80 -9.95
C ALA A 79 -0.34 5.50 -9.78
N ALA A 80 -0.84 4.50 -10.51
CA ALA A 80 -2.23 4.07 -10.47
C ALA A 80 -2.32 2.54 -10.28
N ASP A 81 -3.56 2.04 -10.16
CA ASP A 81 -3.83 0.61 -9.94
C ASP A 81 -3.10 0.07 -8.69
N LEU A 82 -3.16 0.86 -7.61
CA LEU A 82 -2.51 0.55 -6.35
C LEU A 82 -3.36 -0.45 -5.55
N ILE A 83 -2.72 -1.52 -5.08
CA ILE A 83 -3.37 -2.53 -4.23
C ILE A 83 -2.65 -2.61 -2.90
N GLY A 84 -3.39 -2.45 -1.80
CA GLY A 84 -2.92 -2.74 -0.45
C GLY A 84 -3.09 -4.22 -0.15
N GLU A 85 -2.01 -4.90 0.19
CA GLU A 85 -2.03 -6.32 0.56
C GLU A 85 -2.07 -6.46 2.09
N ALA A 86 -3.26 -6.63 2.67
CA ALA A 86 -3.50 -6.82 4.09
C ALA A 86 -3.67 -8.30 4.47
#